data_AF-A0A9E2TRA0-F1
#
_entry.id   AF-A0A9E2TRA0-F1
#
_cell.length_a   1.000
_cell.length_b   1.000
_cell.length_c   1.000
_cell.angle_alpha   90.00
_cell.angle_beta   90.00
_cell.angle_gamma   90.00
#
_symmetry.space_group_name_H-M   'P 1'
#
loop_
_entity.id
_entity.type
_entity.pdbx_description
1 polymer ?
#
loop_
_entity_poly.entity_id
_entity_poly.type
_entity_poly.pdbx_seq_one_letter_code
_entity_poly.pdbx_strand_id
1 'polypeptide(L)'
;MNPLRKKYSGSRTAPKKHYRISIFDKDGNYISSGSIINNSTLSVFDPDGKFLSSGKFISKDRFNLFDATGNFIAYGKMLGKTSFNIFDTDDQFISRGSLF
;
A
#
# COMPACT_ATOMS: atom_id res chain seq x y z
N MET A 1 -52.08 21.23 5.96
CA MET A 1 -51.42 20.72 4.74
C MET A 1 -49.91 20.77 4.94
N ASN A 2 -49.22 19.68 4.63
CA ASN A 2 -47.76 19.59 4.56
C ASN A 2 -47.40 19.39 3.08
N PRO A 3 -46.18 19.71 2.65
CA PRO A 3 -45.41 18.58 2.12
C PRO A 3 -43.99 18.50 2.67
N LEU A 4 -43.65 17.25 2.98
CA LEU A 4 -42.41 16.73 3.53
C LEU A 4 -41.21 17.04 2.62
N ARG A 5 -40.20 17.76 3.13
CA ARG A 5 -38.88 17.83 2.49
C ARG A 5 -38.07 16.61 2.93
N LYS A 6 -37.94 15.63 2.03
CA LYS A 6 -37.14 14.40 2.21
C LYS A 6 -35.73 14.77 2.69
N LYS A 7 -35.36 14.33 3.90
CA LYS A 7 -33.97 14.30 4.34
C LYS A 7 -33.28 13.16 3.59
N TYR A 8 -32.49 13.49 2.58
CA TYR A 8 -31.53 12.53 2.03
C TYR A 8 -30.45 12.30 3.10
N SER A 9 -30.51 11.18 3.82
CA SER A 9 -29.37 10.68 4.59
C SER A 9 -28.37 10.04 3.62
N GLY A 10 -27.76 10.86 2.77
CA GLY A 10 -26.58 10.44 2.03
C GLY A 10 -25.46 10.22 3.04
N SER A 11 -25.06 8.97 3.27
CA SER A 11 -23.82 8.65 3.95
C SER A 11 -22.68 9.37 3.22
N ARG A 12 -22.18 10.47 3.78
CA ARG A 12 -20.93 11.11 3.34
C ARG A 12 -19.80 10.20 3.77
N THR A 13 -19.52 9.15 2.99
CA THR A 13 -18.24 8.47 3.09
C THR A 13 -17.17 9.46 2.65
N ALA A 14 -16.19 9.73 3.53
CA ALA A 14 -15.04 10.54 3.17
C ALA A 14 -14.32 9.90 1.96
N PRO A 15 -13.76 10.70 1.03
CA PRO A 15 -13.06 10.15 -0.13
C PRO A 15 -11.88 9.26 0.33
N LYS A 16 -11.80 8.06 -0.22
CA LYS A 16 -10.67 7.15 0.03
C LYS A 16 -9.40 7.74 -0.58
N LYS A 17 -8.32 7.81 0.19
CA LYS A 17 -7.01 8.16 -0.37
C LYS A 17 -6.43 6.93 -1.07
N HIS A 18 -6.03 7.10 -2.32
CA HIS A 18 -5.38 6.08 -3.13
C HIS A 18 -4.04 6.62 -3.59
N TYR A 19 -2.97 5.90 -3.28
CA TYR A 19 -1.61 6.20 -3.75
C TYR A 19 -1.18 5.08 -4.70
N ARG A 20 -0.55 5.43 -5.82
CA ARG A 20 0.13 4.46 -6.67
C ARG A 20 1.58 4.34 -6.25
N ILE A 21 2.15 3.17 -6.47
CA ILE A 21 3.52 2.86 -6.11
C ILE A 21 4.24 2.23 -7.28
N SER A 22 5.49 2.65 -7.49
CA SER A 22 6.48 1.91 -8.27
C SER A 22 7.52 1.35 -7.32
N ILE A 23 7.89 0.09 -7.52
CA ILE A 23 8.90 -0.61 -6.74
C ILE A 23 10.05 -0.99 -7.67
N PHE A 24 11.25 -0.70 -7.20
CA PHE A 24 12.49 -0.91 -7.92
C PHE A 24 13.41 -1.81 -7.11
N ASP A 25 14.16 -2.68 -7.79
CA ASP A 25 15.20 -3.48 -7.16
C ASP A 25 16.36 -2.59 -6.63
N LYS A 26 17.38 -3.25 -6.05
CA LYS A 26 18.56 -2.56 -5.52
C LYS A 26 19.32 -1.76 -6.59
N ASP A 27 19.32 -2.26 -7.83
CA ASP A 27 20.05 -1.70 -8.98
C ASP A 27 19.24 -0.59 -9.68
N GLY A 28 17.96 -0.42 -9.32
CA GLY A 28 17.08 0.62 -9.82
C GLY A 28 16.16 0.18 -10.97
N ASN A 29 16.08 -1.12 -11.26
CA ASN A 29 15.16 -1.63 -12.28
C ASN A 29 13.76 -1.73 -11.72
N TYR A 30 12.75 -1.37 -12.53
CA TYR A 30 11.35 -1.53 -12.16
C TYR A 30 10.99 -3.02 -12.09
N ILE A 31 10.39 -3.47 -10.98
CA ILE A 31 10.05 -4.89 -10.77
C ILE A 31 8.59 -5.12 -10.39
N SER A 32 7.89 -4.12 -9.86
CA SER A 32 6.49 -4.28 -9.45
C SER A 32 5.78 -2.94 -9.27
N SER A 33 4.46 -2.99 -9.32
CA SER A 33 3.60 -1.87 -8.97
C SER A 33 2.90 -2.13 -7.65
N GLY A 34 2.37 -1.08 -7.04
CA GLY A 34 1.50 -1.24 -5.89
C GLY A 34 0.49 -0.13 -5.72
N SER A 35 -0.36 -0.29 -4.72
CA SER A 35 -1.26 0.76 -4.28
C SER A 35 -1.45 0.76 -2.77
N ILE A 36 -1.63 1.94 -2.20
CA ILE A 36 -2.03 2.11 -0.79
C ILE A 36 -3.42 2.71 -0.74
N ILE A 37 -4.30 2.05 0.00
CA ILE A 37 -5.67 2.51 0.26
C ILE A 37 -5.75 2.98 1.71
N ASN A 38 -6.24 4.20 1.92
CA ASN A 38 -6.48 4.80 3.24
C ASN A 38 -5.29 4.74 4.22
N ASN A 39 -4.06 4.72 3.71
CA ASN A 39 -2.83 4.60 4.50
C ASN A 39 -2.75 3.34 5.39
N SER A 40 -3.53 2.30 5.10
CA SER A 40 -3.63 1.12 5.97
C SER A 40 -3.11 -0.16 5.31
N THR A 41 -3.34 -0.29 4.01
CA THR A 41 -3.09 -1.54 3.28
C THR A 41 -2.35 -1.24 1.99
N LEU A 42 -1.22 -1.91 1.81
CA LEU A 42 -0.46 -1.96 0.57
C LEU A 42 -0.85 -3.23 -0.19
N SER A 43 -1.03 -3.12 -1.51
CA SER A 43 -1.12 -4.28 -2.40
C SER A 43 -0.02 -4.16 -3.45
N VAL A 44 0.70 -5.25 -3.69
CA VAL A 44 1.81 -5.33 -4.64
C VAL A 44 1.43 -6.28 -5.76
N PHE A 45 1.73 -5.87 -6.99
CA PHE A 45 1.42 -6.60 -8.21
C PHE A 45 2.67 -6.72 -9.07
N ASP A 46 2.81 -7.84 -9.78
CA ASP A 46 3.84 -7.99 -10.80
C ASP A 46 3.61 -7.04 -11.99
N PRO A 47 4.55 -6.94 -12.94
CA PRO A 47 4.40 -6.07 -14.10
C PRO A 47 3.17 -6.39 -14.97
N ASP A 48 2.66 -7.62 -14.94
CA ASP A 48 1.48 -8.07 -15.68
C ASP A 48 0.16 -7.83 -14.91
N GLY A 49 0.24 -7.28 -13.69
CA GLY A 49 -0.90 -6.94 -12.85
C GLY A 49 -1.42 -8.09 -11.97
N LYS A 50 -0.69 -9.20 -11.86
CA LYS A 50 -1.03 -10.29 -10.95
C LYS A 50 -0.63 -9.92 -9.52
N PHE A 51 -1.51 -10.20 -8.57
CA PHE A 51 -1.25 -9.99 -7.15
C PHE A 51 -0.08 -10.84 -6.64
N LEU A 52 0.86 -10.20 -5.94
CA LEU A 52 2.04 -10.85 -5.36
C LEU A 52 1.98 -10.90 -3.83
N SER A 53 1.71 -9.75 -3.20
CA SER A 53 1.77 -9.62 -1.75
C SER A 53 0.88 -8.50 -1.23
N SER A 54 0.54 -8.58 0.05
CA SER A 54 -0.16 -7.53 0.78
C SER A 54 0.71 -7.00 1.91
N GLY A 55 0.67 -5.68 2.11
CA GLY A 55 1.34 -5.02 3.22
C GLY A 55 0.35 -4.46 4.23
N LYS A 56 0.66 -4.61 5.51
CA LYS A 56 -0.11 -4.04 6.62
C LYS A 56 0.77 -3.10 7.44
N PHE A 57 0.35 -1.84 7.55
CA PHE A 57 1.03 -0.87 8.42
C PHE A 57 0.84 -1.26 9.89
N ILE A 58 1.97 -1.34 10.60
CA ILE A 58 2.01 -1.63 12.05
C ILE A 58 2.38 -0.38 12.87
N SER A 59 2.92 0.63 12.20
CA SER A 59 3.18 1.96 12.73
C SER A 59 3.14 2.99 11.59
N LYS A 60 3.35 4.28 11.91
CA LYS A 60 3.46 5.36 10.92
C LYS A 60 4.55 5.11 9.87
N ASP A 61 5.61 4.45 10.28
CA ASP A 61 6.88 4.32 9.57
C ASP A 61 7.21 2.87 9.18
N ARG A 62 6.39 1.88 9.55
CA ARG A 62 6.65 0.47 9.28
C ARG A 62 5.41 -0.29 8.81
N PHE A 63 5.64 -1.26 7.93
CA PHE A 63 4.65 -2.22 7.50
C PHE A 63 5.27 -3.61 7.32
N ASN A 64 4.46 -4.64 7.49
CA ASN A 64 4.84 -6.03 7.21
C ASN A 64 4.24 -6.45 5.88
N LEU A 65 4.98 -7.21 5.07
CA LEU A 65 4.54 -7.81 3.82
C LEU A 65 4.26 -9.30 4.02
N PHE A 66 3.16 -9.73 3.43
CA PHE A 66 2.69 -11.10 3.44
C PHE A 66 2.47 -11.59 2.02
N ASP A 67 2.88 -12.82 1.73
CA ASP A 67 2.61 -13.46 0.44
C ASP A 67 1.11 -13.66 0.18
N ALA A 68 0.77 -14.16 -1.01
CA ALA A 68 -0.63 -14.39 -1.39
C ALA A 68 -1.37 -15.44 -0.53
N THR A 69 -0.63 -16.27 0.23
CA THR A 69 -1.19 -17.25 1.16
C THR A 69 -1.24 -16.76 2.62
N GLY A 70 -0.66 -15.59 2.89
CA GLY A 70 -0.66 -14.94 4.21
C GLY A 70 0.61 -15.15 5.03
N ASN A 71 1.68 -15.73 4.47
CA ASN A 71 2.94 -15.88 5.22
C ASN A 71 3.73 -14.57 5.22
N PHE A 72 4.34 -14.23 6.34
CA PHE A 72 5.25 -13.08 6.43
C PHE A 72 6.52 -13.34 5.61
N ILE A 73 6.88 -12.40 4.73
CA ILE A 73 8.01 -12.56 3.80
C ILE A 73 9.03 -11.42 3.84
N ALA A 74 8.62 -10.23 4.29
CA ALA A 74 9.44 -9.03 4.27
C ALA A 74 8.79 -7.94 5.14
N TYR A 75 9.53 -6.87 5.42
CA TYR A 75 8.98 -5.68 6.04
C TYR A 75 9.50 -4.42 5.34
N GLY A 76 8.78 -3.32 5.48
CA GLY A 76 9.19 -2.03 4.94
C GLY A 76 9.31 -0.94 5.98
N LYS A 77 10.21 0.00 5.71
CA LYS A 77 10.48 1.20 6.50
C LYS A 77 10.30 2.44 5.63
N MET A 78 9.41 3.36 6.04
CA MET A 78 9.23 4.65 5.38
C MET A 78 10.46 5.53 5.60
N LEU A 79 10.96 6.17 4.55
CA LEU A 79 12.05 7.16 4.61
C LEU A 79 11.53 8.60 4.61
N GLY A 80 10.23 8.78 4.46
CA GLY A 80 9.57 10.06 4.35
C GLY A 80 8.08 9.88 4.04
N LYS A 81 7.48 10.87 3.39
CA LYS A 81 6.05 10.80 3.01
C LYS A 81 5.79 9.96 1.76
N THR A 82 6.79 9.81 0.90
CA THR A 82 6.60 9.28 -0.46
C THR A 82 7.56 8.16 -0.83
N SER A 83 8.47 7.76 0.05
CA SER A 83 9.44 6.70 -0.24
C SER A 83 9.62 5.75 0.94
N PHE A 84 9.98 4.51 0.62
CA PHE A 84 10.26 3.46 1.59
C PHE A 84 11.27 2.45 1.05
N ASN A 85 11.92 1.74 1.96
CA ASN A 85 12.74 0.58 1.66
C ASN A 85 12.05 -0.69 2.14
N ILE A 86 12.25 -1.79 1.43
CA ILE A 86 11.82 -3.14 1.81
C ILE A 86 13.05 -3.97 2.15
N PHE A 87 12.94 -4.72 3.24
CA PHE A 87 13.95 -5.63 3.74
C PHE A 87 13.35 -7.05 3.84
N ASP A 88 14.18 -8.06 3.60
CA ASP A 88 13.81 -9.45 3.86
C ASP A 88 13.81 -9.77 5.37
N THR A 89 13.59 -11.04 5.70
CA THR A 89 13.53 -11.51 7.10
C THR A 89 14.89 -11.51 7.80
N ASP A 90 15.98 -11.39 7.05
CA ASP A 90 17.37 -11.35 7.54
C ASP A 90 17.92 -9.91 7.57
N ASP A 91 17.02 -8.92 7.54
CA ASP A 91 17.33 -7.48 7.53
C ASP A 91 18.12 -6.99 6.30
N GLN A 92 18.13 -7.75 5.19
CA GLN A 92 18.80 -7.33 3.97
C GLN A 92 17.91 -6.44 3.11
N PHE A 93 18.47 -5.35 2.60
CA PHE A 93 17.77 -4.46 1.67
C PHE A 93 17.54 -5.16 0.33
N ILE A 94 16.28 -5.23 -0.12
CA ILE A 94 15.91 -5.91 -1.37
C ILE A 94 15.32 -4.97 -2.43
N SER A 95 14.55 -3.96 -2.02
CA SER A 95 13.90 -3.05 -2.96
C SER A 95 13.51 -1.72 -2.32
N ARG A 96 13.26 -0.73 -3.16
CA ARG A 96 12.74 0.59 -2.77
C ARG A 96 11.42 0.86 -3.45
N GLY A 97 10.49 1.52 -2.76
CA GLY A 97 9.22 1.96 -3.32
C GLY A 97 9.05 3.46 -3.26
N SER A 98 8.31 4.02 -4.22
CA SER A 98 7.94 5.44 -4.27
C SER A 98 6.46 5.62 -4.58
N LEU A 99 5.80 6.52 -3.84
CA LEU A 99 4.40 6.87 -3.95
C LEU A 99 4.23 8.09 -4.89
N PHE A 100 3.22 8.06 -5.77
CA PHE A 100 2.83 9.17 -6.65
C PHE A 100 1.33 9.17 -6.98
#